data_AF-A0A0C9MXN8-F1
#
_entry.id   AF-A0A0C9MXN8-F1
#
_cell.length_a   1.000
_cell.length_b   1.000
_cell.length_c   1.000
_cell.angle_alpha   90.00
_cell.angle_beta   90.00
_cell.angle_gamma   90.00
#
_symmetry.space_group_name_H-M   'P 1'
#
loop_
_entity.id
_entity.type
_entity.pdbx_description
1 polymer ?
#
loop_
_entity_poly.entity_id
_entity_poly.type
_entity_poly.pdbx_seq_one_letter_code
_entity_poly.pdbx_strand_id
1 'polypeptide(L)'
;MTDMPPTRFRVVERGRRLEVIDTQAGKVPAPRVGKRAPPNLPSARTDPGRAWWPEKIRFDGGSVWTTRRFYDAKGPRTLTLDAGTVEQLRMAGGIAGAALIAWLVLASFVPALFGLPFLLASGKTRTALRNAATDWIDRVQAGQ
;
A
#
# COMPACT_ATOMS: atom_id res chain seq x y z
N MET A 1 28.31 7.75 -40.69
CA MET A 1 28.78 8.13 -39.34
C MET A 1 27.54 8.32 -38.49
N THR A 2 27.26 7.39 -37.57
CA THR A 2 26.05 7.44 -36.73
C THR A 2 26.41 8.16 -35.43
N ASP A 3 25.90 9.38 -35.25
CA ASP A 3 26.11 10.15 -34.02
C ASP A 3 25.44 9.46 -32.84
N MET A 4 26.18 9.29 -31.76
CA MET A 4 25.69 8.65 -30.54
C MET A 4 24.71 9.60 -29.83
N PRO A 5 23.48 9.15 -29.46
CA PRO A 5 22.51 10.01 -28.82
C PRO A 5 23.02 10.54 -27.46
N PRO A 6 22.75 11.81 -27.12
CA PRO A 6 23.30 12.44 -25.92
C PRO A 6 22.82 11.72 -24.65
N THR A 7 23.77 11.29 -23.83
CA THR A 7 23.52 10.57 -22.58
C THR A 7 23.06 11.54 -21.49
N ARG A 8 21.95 11.22 -20.82
CA ARG A 8 21.33 12.04 -19.76
C ARG A 8 22.27 12.38 -18.61
N PHE A 9 23.19 11.47 -18.30
CA PHE A 9 24.15 11.64 -17.22
C PHE A 9 25.54 11.87 -17.81
N ARG A 10 26.26 12.82 -17.22
CA ARG A 10 27.66 13.10 -17.53
C ARG A 10 28.48 12.94 -16.26
N VAL A 11 29.48 12.07 -16.30
CA VAL A 11 30.45 11.91 -15.21
C VAL A 11 31.59 12.90 -15.45
N VAL A 12 31.96 13.67 -14.44
CA VAL A 12 33.08 14.61 -14.46
C VAL A 12 33.95 14.40 -13.23
N GLU A 13 35.27 14.55 -13.37
CA GLU A 13 36.18 14.50 -12.24
C GLU A 13 36.41 15.90 -11.70
N ARG A 14 36.15 16.11 -10.39
CA ARG A 14 36.37 17.38 -9.70
C ARG A 14 37.11 17.11 -8.40
N GLY A 15 38.32 17.66 -8.27
CA GLY A 15 39.11 17.55 -7.05
C GLY A 15 39.48 16.11 -6.63
N ARG A 16 39.87 15.26 -7.59
CA ARG A 16 40.18 13.81 -7.40
C ARG A 16 38.96 12.95 -7.02
N ARG A 17 37.74 13.42 -7.27
CA ARG A 17 36.51 12.66 -7.07
C ARG A 17 35.65 12.69 -8.33
N LEU A 18 35.08 11.54 -8.68
CA LEU A 18 34.11 11.43 -9.77
C LEU A 18 32.73 11.90 -9.29
N GLU A 19 32.19 12.91 -9.97
CA GLU A 19 30.85 13.47 -9.74
C GLU A 19 29.96 13.18 -10.95
N VAL A 20 28.72 12.76 -10.72
CA VAL A 20 27.76 12.45 -11.77
C VAL A 20 26.73 13.58 -11.84
N ILE A 21 26.66 14.25 -13.00
CA ILE A 21 25.76 15.37 -13.25
C ILE A 21 24.59 14.90 -14.14
N ASP A 22 23.35 15.08 -13.68
CA ASP A 22 22.15 14.93 -14.51
C ASP A 22 21.96 16.20 -15.33
N THR A 23 22.14 16.09 -16.65
CA THR A 23 22.03 17.21 -17.59
C THR A 23 20.58 17.66 -17.83
N GLN A 24 19.58 16.93 -17.31
CA GLN A 24 18.16 17.26 -17.46
C GLN A 24 17.52 17.88 -16.21
N ALA A 25 18.24 17.98 -15.09
CA ALA A 25 17.72 18.43 -13.80
C ALA A 25 17.32 19.92 -13.69
N GLY A 26 17.27 20.67 -14.80
CA GLY A 26 16.93 22.09 -14.83
C GLY A 26 15.95 22.54 -15.92
N LYS A 27 15.39 21.63 -16.73
CA LYS A 27 14.35 22.02 -17.70
C LYS A 27 12.98 22.12 -17.00
N VAL A 28 12.68 23.31 -16.48
CA VAL A 28 11.33 23.68 -16.02
C VAL A 28 10.37 23.59 -17.22
N PRO A 29 9.33 22.73 -17.20
CA PRO A 29 8.35 22.75 -18.27
C PRO A 29 7.46 23.99 -18.13
N ALA A 30 7.23 24.67 -19.26
CA ALA A 30 6.40 25.88 -19.36
C ALA A 30 4.98 25.67 -18.78
N PRO A 31 4.36 26.70 -18.18
CA PRO A 31 3.03 26.58 -17.59
C PRO A 31 1.98 26.43 -18.70
N ARG A 32 1.39 25.24 -18.82
CA ARG A 32 0.21 25.03 -19.67
C ARG A 32 -1.02 25.59 -18.96
N VAL A 33 -1.48 26.76 -19.39
CA VAL A 33 -2.86 27.21 -19.18
C VAL A 33 -3.76 26.25 -19.96
N GLY A 34 -4.43 25.33 -19.27
CA GLY A 34 -5.27 24.31 -19.88
C GLY A 34 -6.38 23.90 -18.92
N LYS A 35 -7.62 23.98 -19.41
CA LYS A 35 -8.88 23.68 -18.71
C LYS A 35 -8.77 22.42 -17.85
N ARG A 36 -9.28 22.53 -16.61
CA ARG A 36 -9.37 21.48 -15.59
C ARG A 36 -10.16 20.28 -16.12
N ALA A 37 -9.45 19.29 -16.63
CA ALA A 37 -9.91 17.91 -16.79
C ALA A 37 -9.26 17.06 -15.68
N PRO A 38 -9.96 16.06 -15.11
CA PRO A 38 -9.42 15.24 -14.03
C PRO A 38 -8.12 14.56 -14.48
N PRO A 39 -7.10 14.42 -13.59
CA PRO A 39 -5.85 13.80 -13.97
C PRO A 39 -6.11 12.34 -14.38
N ASN A 40 -5.73 12.02 -15.62
CA ASN A 40 -5.54 10.65 -16.09
C ASN A 40 -4.50 9.99 -15.17
N LEU A 41 -5.00 9.28 -14.14
CA LEU A 41 -4.25 8.23 -13.48
C LEU A 41 -3.88 7.20 -14.57
N PRO A 42 -2.67 6.63 -14.56
CA PRO A 42 -2.36 5.53 -15.47
C PRO A 42 -3.42 4.47 -15.25
N SER A 43 -4.15 4.10 -16.31
CA SER A 43 -5.10 2.99 -16.30
C SER A 43 -4.41 1.82 -15.63
N ALA A 44 -4.81 1.57 -14.39
CA ALA A 44 -4.29 0.46 -13.61
C ALA A 44 -4.68 -0.79 -14.39
N ARG A 45 -3.70 -1.32 -15.14
CA ARG A 45 -3.75 -2.68 -15.62
C ARG A 45 -3.95 -3.49 -14.35
N THR A 46 -5.19 -3.93 -14.17
CA THR A 46 -5.61 -4.72 -13.03
C THR A 46 -4.99 -6.09 -13.28
N ASP A 47 -3.72 -6.26 -12.92
CA ASP A 47 -3.11 -7.58 -12.88
C ASP A 47 -3.86 -8.34 -11.77
N PRO A 48 -4.69 -9.35 -12.11
CA PRO A 48 -5.58 -9.99 -11.14
C PRO A 48 -4.83 -10.84 -10.10
N GLY A 49 -3.49 -10.87 -10.14
CA GLY A 49 -2.66 -11.83 -9.41
C GLY A 49 -1.95 -11.32 -8.15
N ARG A 50 -1.91 -10.01 -7.84
CA ARG A 50 -1.13 -9.48 -6.70
C ARG A 50 -1.97 -8.68 -5.71
N ALA A 51 -2.92 -9.36 -5.08
CA ALA A 51 -4.00 -8.73 -4.31
C ALA A 51 -3.72 -8.49 -2.81
N TRP A 52 -2.55 -8.81 -2.24
CA TRP A 52 -2.43 -8.92 -0.78
C TRP A 52 -1.23 -8.25 -0.09
N TRP A 53 -0.30 -7.62 -0.82
CA TRP A 53 0.82 -6.87 -0.21
C TRP A 53 0.89 -5.43 -0.72
N PRO A 54 1.29 -4.45 0.12
CA PRO A 54 1.52 -3.08 -0.31
C PRO A 54 2.63 -3.02 -1.37
N GLU A 55 2.33 -2.39 -2.50
CA GLU A 55 3.12 -2.49 -3.73
C GLU A 55 4.45 -1.72 -3.68
N LYS A 56 4.60 -0.75 -2.77
CA LYS A 56 5.83 0.02 -2.57
C LYS A 56 5.98 0.43 -1.11
N ILE A 57 6.96 -0.15 -0.42
CA ILE A 57 7.54 0.46 0.78
C ILE A 57 8.38 1.63 0.26
N ARG A 58 8.00 2.86 0.59
CA ARG A 58 8.78 4.05 0.28
C ARG A 58 10.08 4.00 1.10
N PHE A 59 11.12 4.69 0.62
CA PHE A 59 12.43 4.73 1.30
C PHE A 59 12.37 5.31 2.73
N ASP A 60 11.27 5.97 3.10
CA ASP A 60 10.96 6.49 4.44
C ASP A 60 10.33 5.44 5.38
N GLY A 61 10.14 4.19 4.93
CA GLY A 61 9.48 3.12 5.68
C GLY A 61 7.94 3.18 5.64
N GLY A 62 7.36 4.22 5.03
CA GLY A 62 5.93 4.32 4.79
C GLY A 62 5.46 3.45 3.63
N SER A 63 4.17 3.17 3.55
CA SER A 63 3.58 2.43 2.43
C SER A 63 2.28 3.07 1.95
N VAL A 64 1.94 2.85 0.67
CA VAL A 64 0.65 3.25 0.12
C VAL A 64 -0.24 2.02 0.05
N TRP A 65 -1.39 2.08 0.70
CA TRP A 65 -2.36 1.00 0.75
C TRP A 65 -3.72 1.45 0.23
N THR A 66 -4.30 0.68 -0.70
CA THR A 66 -5.63 0.95 -1.22
C THR A 66 -6.63 0.00 -0.57
N THR A 67 -7.64 0.55 0.11
CA THR A 67 -8.69 -0.23 0.78
C THR A 67 -9.64 -0.86 -0.24
N ARG A 68 -10.34 -1.92 0.15
CA ARG A 68 -11.39 -2.58 -0.66
C ARG A 68 -12.74 -2.48 0.03
N ARG A 69 -13.81 -2.44 -0.77
CA ARG A 69 -15.20 -2.46 -0.30
C ARG A 69 -15.54 -3.63 0.63
N PHE A 70 -14.80 -4.74 0.55
CA PHE A 70 -15.02 -5.91 1.39
C PHE A 70 -14.87 -5.60 2.89
N TYR A 71 -13.87 -4.79 3.25
CA TYR A 71 -13.51 -4.47 4.64
C TYR A 71 -13.61 -2.97 4.98
N ASP A 72 -13.81 -2.10 3.99
CA ASP A 72 -14.02 -0.66 4.20
C ASP A 72 -15.42 -0.26 3.69
N ALA A 73 -16.23 0.35 4.55
CA ALA A 73 -17.56 0.86 4.23
C ALA A 73 -17.48 2.04 3.24
N LYS A 74 -16.44 2.87 3.37
CA LYS A 74 -16.20 4.06 2.55
C LYS A 74 -15.31 3.80 1.34
N GLY A 75 -14.78 2.58 1.19
CA GLY A 75 -13.82 2.22 0.14
C GLY A 75 -14.42 2.04 -1.27
N PRO A 76 -13.57 1.97 -2.31
CA PRO A 76 -12.10 1.95 -2.24
C PRO A 76 -11.46 3.35 -2.13
N ARG A 77 -10.50 3.52 -1.22
CA ARG A 77 -9.71 4.76 -1.03
C ARG A 77 -8.24 4.44 -0.81
N THR A 78 -7.36 5.37 -1.19
CA THR A 78 -5.91 5.22 -1.06
C THR A 78 -5.42 5.92 0.20
N LEU A 79 -4.73 5.18 1.06
CA LEU A 79 -4.17 5.63 2.33
C LEU A 79 -2.65 5.62 2.25
N THR A 80 -2.03 6.67 2.77
CA THR A 80 -0.62 6.67 3.13
C THR A 80 -0.49 6.10 4.53
N LEU A 81 0.41 5.16 4.75
CA LEU A 81 0.73 4.60 6.06
C LEU A 81 2.17 5.03 6.39
N ASP A 82 2.38 5.55 7.59
CA ASP A 82 3.72 5.83 8.11
C ASP A 82 4.40 4.53 8.58
N ALA A 83 5.70 4.59 8.82
CA ALA A 83 6.49 3.44 9.24
C ALA A 83 6.04 2.83 10.59
N GLY A 84 5.56 3.65 11.53
CA GLY A 84 5.06 3.19 12.83
C GLY A 84 3.76 2.41 12.69
N THR A 85 2.83 2.91 11.88
CA THR A 85 1.58 2.19 11.55
C THR A 85 1.86 0.88 10.81
N VAL A 86 2.84 0.86 9.91
CA VAL A 86 3.25 -0.37 9.20
C VAL A 86 3.81 -1.41 10.18
N GLU A 87 4.64 -1.01 11.15
CA GLU A 87 5.19 -1.93 12.15
C GLU A 87 4.11 -2.45 13.10
N GLN A 88 3.18 -1.60 13.54
CA GLN A 88 2.01 -2.03 14.31
C GLN A 88 1.17 -3.06 13.55
N LEU A 89 0.96 -2.85 12.24
CA LEU A 89 0.22 -3.78 11.40
C LEU A 89 0.95 -5.13 11.27
N ARG A 90 2.28 -5.11 11.17
CA ARG A 90 3.10 -6.32 11.14
C ARG A 90 3.00 -7.12 12.44
N MET A 91 3.13 -6.46 13.59
CA MET A 91 2.96 -7.10 14.89
C MET A 91 1.55 -7.65 15.08
N ALA A 92 0.52 -6.85 14.76
CA ALA A 92 -0.88 -7.29 14.83
C ALA A 92 -1.14 -8.50 13.92
N GLY A 93 -0.59 -8.49 12.70
CA GLY A 93 -0.65 -9.62 11.78
C GLY A 93 0.04 -10.87 12.31
N GLY A 94 1.20 -10.73 12.96
CA GLY A 94 1.91 -11.82 13.63
C GLY A 94 1.09 -12.45 14.78
N ILE A 95 0.52 -11.61 15.65
CA ILE A 95 -0.35 -12.06 16.75
C ILE A 95 -1.59 -12.76 16.21
N ALA A 96 -2.25 -12.18 15.21
CA ALA A 96 -3.43 -12.78 14.58
C ALA A 96 -3.10 -14.14 13.93
N GLY A 97 -1.95 -14.25 13.27
CA GLY A 97 -1.45 -15.51 12.71
C GLY A 97 -1.19 -16.56 13.78
N ALA A 98 -0.51 -16.20 14.87
CA ALA A 98 -0.28 -17.10 16.00
C ALA A 98 -1.58 -17.57 16.65
N ALA A 99 -2.55 -16.67 16.84
CA ALA A 99 -3.88 -17.01 17.36
C ALA A 99 -4.63 -17.97 16.44
N LEU A 100 -4.54 -17.77 15.11
CA LEU A 100 -5.15 -18.68 14.13
C LEU A 100 -4.53 -20.09 14.22
N ILE A 101 -3.21 -20.19 14.33
CA ILE A 101 -2.51 -21.48 14.49
C ILE A 101 -2.94 -22.16 15.80
N ALA A 102 -2.94 -21.42 16.91
CA ALA A 102 -3.38 -21.95 18.21
C ALA A 102 -4.83 -22.45 18.16
N TRP A 103 -5.72 -21.70 17.49
CA TRP A 103 -7.11 -22.13 17.27
C TRP A 103 -7.21 -23.39 16.43
N LEU A 104 -6.43 -23.53 15.34
CA LEU A 104 -6.41 -24.75 14.52
C LEU A 104 -5.93 -25.97 15.30
N VAL A 105 -4.87 -25.80 16.11
CA VAL A 105 -4.39 -26.86 17.00
C VAL A 105 -5.49 -27.26 17.98
N LEU A 106 -6.14 -26.30 18.63
CA LEU A 106 -7.24 -26.60 19.56
C LEU A 106 -8.44 -27.27 18.87
N ALA A 107 -8.81 -26.81 17.67
CA ALA A 107 -9.91 -27.36 16.89
C ALA A 107 -9.66 -28.82 16.46
N SER A 108 -8.40 -29.24 16.32
CA SER A 108 -8.07 -30.64 16.05
C SER A 108 -8.43 -31.60 17.19
N PHE A 109 -8.44 -31.10 18.44
CA PHE A 109 -8.88 -31.86 19.62
C PHE A 109 -10.36 -31.67 19.93
N VAL A 110 -10.97 -30.56 19.48
CA VAL A 110 -12.38 -30.24 19.70
C VAL A 110 -13.04 -29.92 18.36
N PRO A 111 -13.55 -30.94 17.62
CA PRO A 111 -14.03 -30.77 16.24
C PRO A 111 -15.16 -29.73 16.08
N ALA A 112 -15.95 -29.50 17.12
CA ALA A 112 -17.01 -28.48 17.12
C ALA A 112 -16.48 -27.06 16.85
N LEU A 113 -15.20 -26.78 17.17
CA LEU A 113 -14.59 -25.47 16.93
C LEU A 113 -14.45 -25.16 15.43
N PHE A 114 -14.42 -26.14 14.54
CA PHE A 114 -14.41 -25.87 13.09
C PHE A 114 -15.68 -25.17 12.60
N GLY A 115 -16.78 -25.22 13.35
CA GLY A 115 -18.01 -24.49 13.03
C GLY A 115 -17.94 -22.99 13.32
N LEU A 116 -16.96 -22.54 14.13
CA LEU A 116 -16.88 -21.17 14.62
C LEU A 116 -16.78 -20.11 13.48
N PRO A 117 -15.95 -20.30 12.43
CA PRO A 117 -15.89 -19.37 11.31
C PRO A 117 -17.25 -19.22 10.59
N PHE A 118 -18.04 -20.29 10.54
CA PHE A 118 -19.37 -20.28 9.92
C PHE A 118 -20.36 -19.42 10.71
N LEU A 119 -20.30 -19.47 12.05
CA LEU A 119 -21.09 -18.60 12.92
C LEU A 119 -20.67 -17.13 12.77
N LEU A 120 -19.37 -16.88 12.63
CA LEU A 120 -18.81 -15.54 12.42
C LEU A 120 -19.05 -14.98 11.01
N ALA A 121 -19.40 -15.82 10.04
CA ALA A 121 -19.69 -15.43 8.66
C ALA A 121 -21.08 -14.79 8.47
N SER A 122 -21.86 -14.59 9.54
CA SER A 122 -23.18 -13.96 9.45
C SER A 122 -23.13 -12.54 8.84
N GLY A 123 -24.16 -12.15 8.10
CA GLY A 123 -24.20 -10.82 7.47
C GLY A 123 -24.12 -9.66 8.47
N LYS A 124 -24.66 -9.87 9.69
CA LYS A 124 -24.60 -8.89 10.79
C LYS A 124 -23.19 -8.74 11.34
N THR A 125 -22.52 -9.85 11.67
CA THR A 125 -21.13 -9.84 12.16
C THR A 125 -20.18 -9.26 11.13
N ARG A 126 -20.35 -9.61 9.86
CA ARG A 126 -19.55 -9.03 8.77
C ARG A 126 -19.74 -7.52 8.62
N THR A 127 -20.97 -7.03 8.73
CA THR A 127 -21.26 -5.59 8.68
C THR A 127 -20.67 -4.87 9.88
N ALA A 128 -20.82 -5.43 11.09
CA ALA A 128 -20.21 -4.88 12.30
C ALA A 128 -18.68 -4.82 12.20
N LEU A 129 -18.04 -5.89 11.72
CA LEU A 129 -16.59 -5.94 11.51
C LEU A 129 -16.13 -4.92 10.46
N ARG A 130 -16.89 -4.77 9.35
CA ARG A 130 -16.62 -3.78 8.31
C ARG A 130 -16.73 -2.35 8.85
N ASN A 131 -17.73 -2.06 9.68
CA ASN A 131 -17.88 -0.74 10.29
C ASN A 131 -16.73 -0.46 11.27
N ALA A 132 -16.40 -1.40 12.15
CA ALA A 132 -15.26 -1.27 13.06
C ALA A 132 -13.92 -1.08 12.32
N ALA A 133 -13.73 -1.80 11.20
CA ALA A 133 -12.56 -1.61 10.34
C ALA A 133 -12.56 -0.22 9.68
N THR A 134 -13.73 0.29 9.26
CA THR A 134 -13.87 1.64 8.70
C THR A 134 -13.51 2.71 9.73
N ASP A 135 -13.99 2.57 10.96
CA ASP A 135 -13.69 3.50 12.05
C ASP A 135 -12.20 3.48 12.40
N TRP A 136 -11.57 2.31 12.40
CA TRP A 136 -10.12 2.20 12.57
C TRP A 136 -9.36 2.88 11.43
N ILE A 137 -9.76 2.65 10.18
CA ILE A 137 -9.17 3.32 9.01
C ILE A 137 -9.30 4.85 9.14
N ASP A 138 -10.46 5.34 9.56
CA ASP A 138 -10.71 6.77 9.72
C ASP A 138 -9.79 7.39 10.80
N ARG A 139 -9.53 6.67 11.90
CA ARG A 139 -8.57 7.12 12.93
C ARG A 139 -7.14 7.17 12.39
N VAL A 140 -6.72 6.15 11.63
CA VAL A 140 -5.39 6.13 11.00
C VAL A 140 -5.25 7.28 10.00
N GLN A 141 -6.30 7.58 9.25
CA GLN A 141 -6.32 8.70 8.30
C GLN A 141 -6.34 10.07 9.00
N ALA A 142 -7.01 10.21 10.15
CA ALA A 142 -7.09 11.46 10.90
C ALA A 142 -5.87 11.75 11.80
N GLY A 143 -5.07 10.73 12.11
CA GLY A 143 -3.83 10.85 12.88
C GLY A 143 -2.60 11.20 12.04
N GLN A 144 -2.77 11.40 10.73
CA GLN A 144 -1.77 11.96 9.81
C GLN A 144 -2.02 13.43 9.55
#